data_AF-A0A0P9CZS9-F1
#
_entry.id   AF-A0A0P9CZS9-F1
#
_cell.length_a   1.000
_cell.length_b   1.000
_cell.length_c   1.000
_cell.angle_alpha   90.00
_cell.angle_beta   90.00
_cell.angle_gamma   90.00
#
_symmetry.space_group_name_H-M   'P 1'
#
loop_
_entity.id
_entity.type
_entity.pdbx_description
1 polymer ?
#
loop_
_entity_poly.entity_id
_entity_poly.type
_entity_poly.pdbx_seq_one_letter_code
_entity_poly.pdbx_strand_id
1 'polypeptide(L)'
;MSEITPADFALFLLASGDMQPRKRARDQQADLAGLELKRHVLDLIVSYAPPADALEATLMQIAQEIGPPYGPTRALCASIRDEFADAASTPGFMEWLIEEAVRENAGQKEKRRGKTFNQ
;
A
#
# COMPACT_ATOMS: atom_id res chain seq x y z
N MET A 1 -8.84 0.25 22.49
CA MET A 1 -8.03 0.62 21.32
C MET A 1 -8.71 -0.04 20.14
N SER A 2 -9.16 0.75 19.16
CA SER A 2 -9.84 0.19 17.98
C SER A 2 -8.85 -0.71 17.24
N GLU A 3 -9.23 -1.96 16.97
CA GLU A 3 -8.43 -2.87 16.16
C GLU A 3 -8.27 -2.32 14.74
N ILE A 4 -7.07 -2.41 14.20
CA ILE A 4 -6.77 -2.01 12.82
C ILE A 4 -7.55 -2.88 11.85
N THR A 5 -8.32 -2.26 10.95
CA THR A 5 -8.97 -3.00 9.87
C THR A 5 -8.02 -3.13 8.67
N PRO A 6 -8.10 -4.22 7.88
CA PRO A 6 -7.33 -4.33 6.64
C PRO A 6 -7.57 -3.17 5.65
N ALA A 7 -8.79 -2.63 5.63
CA ALA A 7 -9.12 -1.48 4.78
C ALA A 7 -8.40 -0.21 5.23
N ASP A 8 -8.38 0.08 6.54
CA ASP A 8 -7.66 1.23 7.08
C ASP A 8 -6.16 1.09 6.83
N PHE A 9 -5.60 -0.10 7.09
CA PHE A 9 -4.20 -0.41 6.77
C PHE A 9 -3.88 -0.13 5.29
N ALA A 10 -4.72 -0.63 4.38
CA ALA A 10 -4.53 -0.43 2.95
C ALA A 10 -4.61 1.05 2.55
N LEU A 11 -5.56 1.80 3.10
CA LEU A 11 -5.68 3.25 2.89
C LEU A 11 -4.44 4.01 3.35
N PHE A 12 -3.92 3.69 4.54
CA PHE A 12 -2.72 4.36 5.05
C PHE A 12 -1.48 4.02 4.24
N LEU A 13 -1.34 2.76 3.81
CA LEU A 13 -0.22 2.35 2.97
C LEU A 13 -0.29 2.99 1.57
N LEU A 14 -1.48 3.11 0.99
CA LEU A 14 -1.69 3.85 -0.27
C LEU A 14 -1.31 5.33 -0.17
N ALA A 15 -1.53 5.93 1.01
CA ALA A 15 -1.20 7.32 1.28
C ALA A 15 0.26 7.54 1.72
N SER A 16 1.01 6.48 2.01
CA SER A 16 2.39 6.57 2.49
C SER A 16 3.41 6.74 1.34
N GLY A 17 4.67 6.98 1.71
CA GLY A 17 5.78 7.10 0.77
C GLY A 17 6.15 5.78 0.08
N ASP A 18 5.67 4.64 0.58
CA ASP A 18 5.99 3.31 0.06
C ASP A 18 5.43 3.05 -1.34
N MET A 19 4.45 3.85 -1.78
CA MET A 19 3.92 3.81 -3.14
C MET A 19 4.76 4.60 -4.15
N GLN A 20 5.91 5.14 -3.76
CA GLN A 20 6.81 5.87 -4.66
C GLN A 20 8.00 4.99 -5.10
N PRO A 21 8.35 4.98 -6.39
CA PRO A 21 9.55 4.30 -6.87
C PRO A 21 10.81 4.90 -6.24
N ARG A 22 11.74 4.03 -5.84
CA ARG A 22 13.05 4.47 -5.32
C ARG A 22 13.87 5.08 -6.45
N LYS A 23 14.43 6.26 -6.25
CA LYS A 23 15.29 6.93 -7.23
C LYS A 23 16.58 6.11 -7.48
N ARG A 24 16.65 5.38 -8.60
CA ARG A 24 17.83 4.62 -9.04
C ARG A 24 18.22 4.99 -10.48
N ALA A 25 19.51 4.91 -10.81
CA ALA A 25 20.03 5.27 -12.15
C ALA A 25 19.79 4.20 -13.24
N ARG A 26 19.24 3.02 -12.87
CA ARG A 26 18.96 1.90 -13.77
C ARG A 26 17.50 1.91 -14.22
N ASP A 27 17.20 1.16 -15.28
CA ASP A 27 15.83 0.75 -15.64
C ASP A 27 15.05 0.22 -14.42
N GLN A 28 13.92 0.86 -14.16
CA GLN A 28 13.01 0.62 -13.02
C GLN A 28 11.65 0.09 -13.49
N GLN A 29 11.49 -0.37 -14.74
CA GLN A 29 10.20 -0.86 -15.22
C GLN A 29 9.60 -1.97 -14.36
N ALA A 30 10.45 -2.89 -13.85
CA ALA A 30 10.01 -3.93 -12.93
C ALA A 30 9.53 -3.37 -11.57
N ASP A 31 10.22 -2.36 -11.03
CA ASP A 31 9.83 -1.71 -9.77
C ASP A 31 8.50 -0.96 -9.96
N LEU A 32 8.33 -0.25 -11.08
CA LEU A 32 7.10 0.45 -11.43
C LEU A 32 5.93 -0.54 -11.59
N ALA A 33 6.15 -1.66 -12.28
CA ALA A 33 5.12 -2.69 -12.45
C ALA A 33 4.73 -3.34 -11.11
N GLY A 34 5.70 -3.60 -10.23
CA GLY A 34 5.45 -4.13 -8.89
C GLY A 34 4.67 -3.15 -8.02
N LEU A 35 4.98 -1.86 -8.07
CA LEU A 35 4.26 -0.82 -7.35
C LEU A 35 2.83 -0.65 -7.86
N GLU A 36 2.62 -0.66 -9.17
CA GLU A 36 1.28 -0.57 -9.74
C GLU A 36 0.43 -1.78 -9.36
N LEU A 37 1.02 -2.99 -9.36
CA LEU A 37 0.34 -4.18 -8.88
C LEU A 37 0.01 -4.08 -7.38
N LYS A 38 0.92 -3.55 -6.55
CA LYS A 38 0.68 -3.33 -5.10
C LYS A 38 -0.49 -2.36 -4.91
N ARG A 39 -0.50 -1.26 -5.67
CA ARG A 39 -1.58 -0.26 -5.65
C ARG A 39 -2.92 -0.90 -5.95
N HIS A 40 -2.99 -1.69 -7.03
CA HIS A 40 -4.21 -2.35 -7.44
C HIS A 40 -4.75 -3.34 -6.40
N VAL A 41 -3.86 -4.15 -5.80
CA VAL A 41 -4.26 -5.07 -4.71
C VAL A 41 -4.78 -4.31 -3.50
N LEU A 42 -4.10 -3.23 -3.08
CA LEU A 42 -4.53 -2.41 -1.96
C LEU A 42 -5.88 -1.72 -2.22
N ASP A 43 -6.10 -1.17 -3.42
CA ASP A 43 -7.38 -0.60 -3.83
C ASP A 43 -8.52 -1.64 -3.74
N LEU A 44 -8.26 -2.89 -4.12
CA LEU A 44 -9.24 -3.99 -4.00
C LEU A 44 -9.51 -4.36 -2.53
N ILE A 45 -8.50 -4.35 -1.66
CA ILE A 45 -8.71 -4.56 -0.21
C ILE A 45 -9.60 -3.46 0.37
N VAL A 46 -9.37 -2.20 -0.02
CA VAL A 46 -10.24 -1.07 0.38
C VAL A 46 -11.65 -1.26 -0.13
N SER A 47 -11.81 -1.71 -1.37
CA SER A 47 -13.12 -1.95 -1.98
C SER A 47 -13.89 -3.11 -1.34
N TYR A 48 -13.21 -4.22 -1.01
CA TYR A 48 -13.83 -5.38 -0.38
C TYR A 48 -14.02 -5.21 1.12
N ALA A 49 -13.20 -4.36 1.75
CA ALA A 49 -13.20 -4.05 3.18
C ALA A 49 -13.35 -5.31 4.07
N PRO A 50 -12.51 -6.35 3.89
CA PRO A 50 -12.65 -7.58 4.64
C PRO A 50 -12.37 -7.36 6.13
N PRO A 51 -13.03 -8.12 7.03
CA PRO A 51 -12.57 -8.21 8.41
C PRO A 51 -11.20 -8.89 8.48
N ALA A 52 -10.47 -8.70 9.59
CA ALA A 52 -9.09 -9.16 9.74
C ALA A 52 -8.94 -10.68 9.58
N ASP A 53 -9.92 -11.46 10.05
CA ASP A 53 -9.96 -12.93 9.95
C ASP A 53 -10.25 -13.44 8.54
N ALA A 54 -10.85 -12.61 7.67
CA ALA A 54 -11.14 -12.95 6.28
C ALA A 54 -10.08 -12.43 5.29
N LEU A 55 -9.11 -11.63 5.73
CA LEU A 55 -8.13 -10.98 4.85
C LEU A 55 -7.40 -11.97 3.95
N GLU A 56 -6.93 -13.09 4.50
CA GLU A 56 -6.21 -14.11 3.72
C GLU A 56 -7.08 -14.70 2.59
N ALA A 57 -8.35 -15.01 2.89
CA ALA A 57 -9.28 -15.52 1.89
C ALA A 57 -9.56 -14.46 0.80
N THR A 58 -9.75 -13.20 1.18
CA THR A 58 -9.95 -12.09 0.23
C THR A 58 -8.73 -11.88 -0.66
N LEU A 59 -7.52 -11.97 -0.12
CA LEU A 59 -6.28 -11.88 -0.91
C LEU A 59 -6.15 -13.04 -1.91
N MET A 60 -6.56 -14.25 -1.54
CA MET A 60 -6.62 -15.38 -2.48
C MET A 60 -7.65 -15.16 -3.60
N GLN A 61 -8.78 -14.51 -3.30
CA GLN A 61 -9.76 -14.10 -4.30
C GLN A 61 -9.19 -13.02 -5.23
N ILE A 62 -8.60 -11.96 -4.67
CA ILE A 62 -7.95 -10.88 -5.45
C ILE A 62 -6.88 -11.45 -6.39
N ALA A 63 -6.03 -12.36 -5.91
CA ALA A 63 -5.00 -12.97 -6.73
C ALA A 63 -5.57 -13.79 -7.91
N GLN A 64 -6.78 -14.35 -7.76
CA GLN A 64 -7.48 -15.03 -8.85
C GLN A 64 -8.11 -14.04 -9.82
N GLU A 65 -8.74 -12.98 -9.32
CA GLU A 65 -9.40 -11.93 -10.11
C GLU A 65 -8.42 -11.14 -10.99
N ILE A 66 -7.24 -10.80 -10.47
CA ILE A 66 -6.18 -10.13 -11.25
C ILE A 66 -5.69 -11.01 -12.41
N GLY A 67 -5.70 -12.34 -12.21
CA GLY A 67 -5.32 -13.29 -13.25
C GLY A 67 -3.81 -13.47 -13.44
N PRO A 68 -3.39 -14.21 -14.48
CA PRO A 68 -1.99 -14.52 -14.75
C PRO A 68 -1.15 -13.28 -15.12
N PRO A 69 0.15 -13.26 -14.77
CA PRO A 69 0.88 -14.31 -14.07
C PRO A 69 0.60 -14.31 -12.55
N TYR A 70 0.23 -15.48 -12.00
CA TYR A 70 -0.14 -15.58 -10.59
C TYR A 70 1.03 -15.45 -9.61
N GLY A 71 2.26 -15.73 -10.04
CA GLY A 71 3.44 -15.74 -9.16
C GLY A 71 3.67 -14.39 -8.46
N PRO A 72 3.88 -13.29 -9.21
CA PRO A 72 4.05 -11.96 -8.65
C PRO A 72 2.86 -11.52 -7.79
N THR A 73 1.63 -11.74 -8.25
CA THR A 73 0.43 -11.34 -7.51
C THR A 73 0.29 -12.09 -6.19
N ARG A 74 0.52 -13.41 -6.17
CA ARG A 74 0.48 -14.21 -4.93
C ARG A 74 1.59 -13.83 -3.96
N ALA A 75 2.81 -13.60 -4.46
CA ALA A 75 3.92 -13.15 -3.62
C ALA A 75 3.61 -11.80 -2.97
N LEU A 76 2.99 -10.88 -3.72
CA LEU A 76 2.59 -9.58 -3.20
C LEU A 76 1.45 -9.67 -2.19
N CYS A 77 0.44 -10.51 -2.45
CA CYS A 77 -0.64 -10.80 -1.51
C CYS A 77 -0.09 -11.35 -0.18
N ALA A 78 0.88 -12.27 -0.23
CA ALA A 78 1.54 -12.79 0.96
C ALA A 78 2.28 -11.68 1.73
N SER A 79 3.05 -10.82 1.03
CA SER A 79 3.73 -9.68 1.65
C SER A 79 2.76 -8.74 2.37
N ILE A 80 1.63 -8.40 1.74
CA ILE A 80 0.61 -7.51 2.33
C ILE A 80 -0.03 -8.14 3.57
N ARG A 81 -0.34 -9.45 3.52
CA ARG A 81 -0.87 -10.18 4.68
C ARG A 81 0.12 -10.12 5.85
N ASP A 82 1.39 -10.38 5.59
CA ASP A 82 2.43 -10.40 6.61
C ASP A 82 2.65 -8.98 7.19
N GLU A 83 2.71 -7.95 6.34
CA GLU A 83 2.78 -6.53 6.76
C GLU A 83 1.58 -6.13 7.65
N PHE A 84 0.36 -6.58 7.32
CA PHE A 84 -0.82 -6.33 8.14
C PHE A 84 -0.76 -7.05 9.50
N ALA A 85 -0.34 -8.32 9.52
CA ALA A 85 -0.21 -9.09 10.76
C ALA A 85 0.82 -8.44 11.71
N ASP A 86 1.96 -8.00 11.16
CA ASP A 86 2.97 -7.25 11.90
C ASP A 86 2.39 -5.94 12.46
N ALA A 87 1.67 -5.18 11.64
CA ALA A 87 1.00 -3.94 12.03
C ALA A 87 -0.03 -4.16 13.16
N ALA A 88 -0.83 -5.22 13.07
CA ALA A 88 -1.84 -5.56 14.07
C ALA A 88 -1.24 -6.00 15.41
N SER A 89 -0.05 -6.62 15.38
CA SER A 89 0.67 -7.07 16.56
C SER A 89 1.56 -6.01 17.21
N THR A 90 1.82 -4.88 16.52
CA THR A 90 2.76 -3.84 16.97
C THR A 90 2.02 -2.59 17.46
N PRO A 91 1.99 -2.33 18.78
CA PRO A 91 1.42 -1.10 19.31
C PRO A 91 2.09 0.14 18.71
N GLY A 92 1.28 1.11 18.30
CA GLY A 92 1.73 2.40 17.77
C GLY A 92 2.23 2.40 16.32
N PHE A 93 2.25 1.24 15.64
CA PHE A 93 2.59 1.19 14.21
C PHE A 93 1.62 2.00 13.34
N MET A 94 0.34 2.02 13.72
CA MET A 94 -0.69 2.82 13.04
C MET A 94 -0.51 4.32 13.20
N GLU A 95 -0.15 4.76 14.40
CA GLU A 95 0.17 6.17 14.65
C GLU A 95 1.37 6.59 13.77
N TRP A 96 2.39 5.73 13.69
CA TRP A 96 3.54 5.96 12.81
C TRP A 96 3.15 6.00 11.32
N LEU A 97 2.29 5.08 10.83
CA LEU A 97 1.81 5.08 9.45
C LEU A 97 1.01 6.35 9.12
N ILE A 98 0.16 6.80 10.04
CA ILE A 98 -0.62 8.04 9.88
C ILE A 98 0.32 9.24 9.83
N GLU A 99 1.30 9.33 10.74
CA GLU A 99 2.31 10.39 10.74
C GLU A 99 3.08 10.44 9.42
N GLU A 100 3.47 9.28 8.90
CA GLU A 100 4.21 9.18 7.63
C GLU A 100 3.33 9.59 6.43
N ALA A 101 2.08 9.13 6.38
CA ALA A 101 1.13 9.54 5.35
C ALA A 101 0.87 11.06 5.37
N VAL A 102 0.75 11.66 6.56
CA VAL A 102 0.61 13.12 6.73
C VAL A 102 1.85 13.85 6.23
N ARG A 103 3.05 13.38 6.59
CA ARG A 103 4.33 13.96 6.19
C ARG A 103 4.50 13.94 4.67
N GLU A 104 4.23 12.82 4.02
CA GLU A 104 4.35 12.69 2.57
C GLU A 104 3.34 13.57 1.83
N ASN A 105 2.09 13.63 2.29
CA ASN A 105 1.08 14.52 1.70
C ASN A 105 1.49 16.00 1.84
N ALA A 106 2.08 16.40 2.97
CA ALA A 106 2.63 17.74 3.14
C ALA A 106 3.77 18.03 2.16
N GLY A 107 4.73 17.11 2.02
CA GLY A 107 5.85 17.23 1.09
C GLY A 107 5.41 17.28 -0.39
N GLN A 108 4.35 16.57 -0.77
CA GLN A 108 3.77 16.65 -2.12
C GLN A 108 3.13 18.01 -2.39
N LYS A 109 2.41 18.59 -1.42
CA LYS A 109 1.80 19.93 -1.54
C LYS A 109 2.86 21.02 -1.72
N GLU A 110 3.98 20.94 -1.01
CA GLU A 110 5.08 21.89 -1.12
C GLU A 110 5.75 21.84 -2.51
N LYS A 111 6.05 20.63 -3.02
CA LYS A 111 6.60 20.44 -4.37
C LYS A 111 5.67 21.02 -5.46
N ARG A 112 4.35 20.87 -5.32
CA ARG A 112 3.35 21.43 -6.25
C ARG A 112 3.33 22.96 -6.21
N ARG A 113 3.41 23.58 -5.03
CA ARG A 113 3.45 25.05 -4.87
C ARG A 113 4.74 25.65 -5.45
N GLY A 114 5.90 25.05 -5.20
CA GLY A 114 7.18 25.51 -5.75
C GLY A 114 7.25 25.43 -7.28
N LYS A 115 6.61 24.43 -7.89
CA LYS A 115 6.55 24.29 -9.36
C LYS A 115 5.62 25.30 -10.05
N THR A 116 4.68 25.88 -9.31
CA THR A 116 3.74 26.89 -9.84
C THR A 116 4.34 28.30 -9.85
N PHE A 117 5.36 28.55 -9.03
CA PHE A 117 6.00 29.87 -8.90
C PHE A 117 7.15 30.13 -9.89
N ASN A 118 7.54 29.13 -10.68
CA ASN A 118 8.68 29.18 -11.61
C ASN A 118 8.27 29.12 -13.10
N GLN A 119 7.03 29.53 -13.41
CA GLN A 119 6.56 29.74 -14.79
C GLN A 119 6.33 31.23 -15.05
#